data_AF-A0A328Q1V1-F1
#
_entry.id   AF-A0A328Q1V1-F1
#
_cell.length_a   1.000
_cell.length_b   1.000
_cell.length_c   1.000
_cell.angle_alpha   90.00
_cell.angle_beta   90.00
_cell.angle_gamma   90.00
#
_symmetry.space_group_name_H-M   'P 1'
#
loop_
_entity.id
_entity.type
_entity.pdbx_description
1 polymer ?
#
loop_
_entity_poly.entity_id
_entity_poly.type
_entity_poly.pdbx_seq_one_letter_code
_entity_poly.pdbx_strand_id
1 'polypeptide(L)' 'MHKTRAAVLILFLASTLAFGGCLVRQQTGKDGKGPEITMDNSEISASIHAEESELLAGVTAYDKKDGDVTSSLAVEH' A
#
# COMPACT_ATOMS: atom_id res chain seq x y z
N MET A 1 -39.32 -27.79 17.57
CA MET A 1 -39.25 -26.46 16.93
C MET A 1 -38.33 -25.45 17.64
N HIS A 2 -38.10 -25.55 18.96
CA HIS A 2 -37.20 -24.61 19.68
C HIS A 2 -35.71 -24.89 19.44
N LYS A 3 -35.28 -26.16 19.38
CA LYS A 3 -33.88 -26.56 19.18
C LYS A 3 -33.35 -26.17 17.79
N THR A 4 -34.18 -26.30 16.75
CA THR A 4 -33.83 -25.91 15.38
C THR A 4 -33.72 -24.40 15.23
N ARG A 5 -34.59 -23.63 15.90
CA ARG A 5 -34.50 -22.16 15.95
C ARG A 5 -33.22 -21.68 16.64
N ALA A 6 -32.83 -22.33 17.74
CA ALA A 6 -31.59 -22.01 18.44
C ALA A 6 -30.35 -22.32 17.57
N ALA A 7 -30.33 -23.46 16.87
CA ALA A 7 -29.23 -23.82 15.97
C ALA A 7 -29.06 -22.82 14.82
N VAL A 8 -30.16 -22.37 14.21
CA VAL A 8 -30.12 -21.37 13.12
C VAL A 8 -29.63 -20.01 13.64
N LEU A 9 -30.06 -19.59 14.84
CA LEU A 9 -29.57 -18.36 15.47
C LEU A 9 -28.06 -18.42 15.75
N ILE A 10 -27.56 -19.55 16.25
CA ILE A 10 -26.12 -19.73 16.52
C ILE A 10 -25.33 -19.69 15.21
N LEU A 11 -25.79 -20.36 14.16
CA LEU A 11 -25.14 -20.33 12.85
C LEU A 11 -25.12 -18.92 12.25
N PHE A 12 -26.22 -18.19 12.38
CA PHE A 12 -26.31 -16.80 11.93
C PHE A 12 -25.31 -15.92 12.69
N LEU A 13 -25.25 -16.02 14.02
CA LEU A 13 -24.30 -15.28 14.85
C LEU A 13 -22.84 -15.62 14.55
N ALA A 14 -22.53 -16.90 14.33
CA ALA A 14 -21.19 -17.33 13.93
C ALA A 14 -20.81 -16.76 12.56
N SER A 15 -21.75 -16.75 11.62
CA SER A 15 -21.54 -16.22 10.26
C SER A 15 -21.35 -14.70 10.27
N THR A 16 -22.13 -13.96 11.05
CA THR A 16 -21.98 -12.50 11.18
C THR A 16 -20.68 -12.12 11.87
N LEU A 17 -20.25 -12.86 12.89
CA LEU A 17 -18.95 -12.66 13.54
C LEU A 17 -17.79 -12.93 12.56
N ALA A 18 -17.84 -14.04 11.82
CA ALA A 18 -16.82 -14.36 10.83
C ALA A 18 -16.75 -13.30 9.71
N PHE A 19 -17.90 -12.86 9.20
CA PHE A 19 -17.98 -11.83 8.17
C PHE A 19 -17.50 -10.47 8.69
N GLY A 20 -17.94 -10.05 9.88
CA GLY A 20 -17.49 -8.82 10.53
C GLY A 20 -15.97 -8.81 10.75
N GLY A 21 -15.39 -9.93 11.21
CA GLY A 21 -13.94 -10.07 11.34
C GLY A 21 -13.20 -9.98 10.01
N CYS A 22 -13.76 -10.55 8.94
CA CYS A 22 -13.19 -10.43 7.59
C CYS A 22 -13.19 -8.98 7.10
N LEU A 23 -14.29 -8.25 7.29
CA LEU A 23 -14.38 -6.83 6.91
C LEU A 23 -13.35 -5.96 7.64
N VAL A 24 -13.16 -6.17 8.95
CA VAL A 24 -12.16 -5.42 9.73
C VAL A 24 -10.74 -5.70 9.23
N ARG A 25 -10.40 -6.96 8.91
CA ARG A 25 -9.09 -7.30 8.31
C ARG A 25 -8.91 -6.62 6.95
N GLN A 26 -9.95 -6.61 6.11
CA GLN A 26 -9.89 -5.97 4.79
C GLN A 26 -9.70 -4.44 4.90
N GLN A 27 -10.34 -3.80 5.88
CA GLN A 27 -10.18 -2.36 6.10
C GLN A 27 -8.81 -2.00 6.68
N THR A 28 -8.27 -2.83 7.58
CA THR A 28 -6.94 -2.61 8.20
C THR A 28 -5.78 -2.83 7.21
N GLY A 29 -6.01 -3.56 6.12
CA GLY A 29 -4.98 -3.89 5.13
C GLY A 29 -4.62 -2.76 4.16
N LYS A 30 -5.43 -1.71 4.05
CA LYS A 30 -5.19 -0.60 3.11
C LYS A 30 -4.16 0.35 3.70
N ASP A 31 -2.94 0.34 3.16
CA ASP A 31 -2.07 1.52 3.36
C ASP A 31 -2.60 2.58 2.43
N GLY A 32 -2.88 3.75 2.98
CA GLY A 32 -3.18 4.93 2.19
C GLY A 32 -1.96 5.83 2.01
N LYS A 33 -0.84 5.51 2.67
CA LYS A 33 0.39 6.31 2.55
C LYS A 33 1.14 5.84 1.31
N GLY A 34 1.50 6.78 0.44
CA GLY A 34 2.39 6.53 -0.68
C GLY A 34 3.86 6.51 -0.27
N PRO A 35 4.76 6.20 -1.22
CA PRO A 35 6.20 6.15 -0.97
C PRO A 35 6.76 7.50 -0.56
N GLU A 36 7.81 7.46 0.25
CA GLU A 36 8.60 8.64 0.61
C GLU A 36 9.79 8.75 -0.34
N ILE A 37 9.86 9.85 -1.09
CA ILE A 37 10.95 10.15 -2.03
C ILE A 37 12.01 10.94 -1.28
N THR A 38 13.24 10.47 -1.33
CA THR A 38 14.42 11.07 -0.71
C THR A 38 15.47 11.37 -1.76
N MET A 39 16.24 12.42 -1.54
CA MET A 39 17.26 12.87 -2.48
C MET A 39 18.50 13.28 -1.70
N ASP A 40 19.66 12.82 -2.15
CA ASP A 40 20.94 13.07 -1.46
C ASP A 40 21.35 14.55 -1.52
N ASN A 41 20.98 15.25 -2.59
CA ASN A 41 21.38 16.62 -2.84
C ASN A 41 20.20 17.45 -3.34
N SER A 42 20.14 18.73 -2.96
CA SER A 42 19.03 19.62 -3.34
C SER A 42 19.07 20.05 -4.81
N GLU A 43 20.22 19.89 -5.47
CA GLU A 43 20.43 20.26 -6.87
C GLU A 43 21.20 19.16 -7.60
N ILE A 44 20.84 18.93 -8.86
CA ILE A 44 21.56 18.07 -9.81
C ILE A 44 21.97 18.92 -11.00
N SER A 45 23.22 18.75 -11.44
CA SER A 45 23.71 19.30 -12.70
C SER A 45 23.75 18.18 -13.74
N ALA A 46 22.94 18.31 -14.78
CA ALA A 46 22.83 17.33 -15.86
C ALA A 46 23.05 17.99 -17.23
N SER A 47 23.46 17.19 -18.22
CA SER A 47 23.58 17.63 -19.60
C SER A 47 22.21 17.84 -20.24
N ILE A 48 22.12 18.65 -21.30
CA ILE A 48 20.89 18.79 -22.11
C ILE A 48 20.54 17.46 -22.82
N HIS A 49 21.54 16.59 -23.02
CA HIS A 49 21.38 15.25 -23.57
C HIS A 49 21.36 14.17 -22.47
N ALA A 50 21.13 14.54 -21.21
CA ALA A 50 21.09 13.58 -20.12
C ALA A 50 19.87 12.66 -20.24
N GLU A 51 20.09 11.38 -19.96
CA GLU A 51 19.04 10.38 -19.88
C GLU A 51 18.31 10.48 -18.53
N GLU A 52 17.06 10.02 -18.43
CA GLU A 52 16.28 10.07 -17.18
C GLU A 52 17.00 9.41 -16.00
N SER A 53 17.77 8.35 -16.25
CA SER A 53 18.56 7.68 -15.21
C SER A 53 19.63 8.60 -14.58
N GLU A 54 20.14 9.58 -15.35
CA GLU A 54 21.09 10.58 -14.83
C GLU A 54 20.37 11.67 -14.04
N LEU A 55 19.13 11.99 -14.39
CA LEU A 55 18.29 12.95 -13.67
C LEU A 55 17.83 12.41 -12.31
N LEU A 56 17.65 11.08 -12.20
CA LEU A 56 17.26 10.39 -10.98
C LEU A 56 18.46 9.93 -10.13
N ALA A 57 19.68 10.30 -10.51
CA ALA A 57 20.88 9.91 -9.77
C ALA A 57 20.86 10.49 -8.34
N GLY A 58 20.92 9.62 -7.33
CA GLY A 58 20.83 10.02 -5.92
C GLY A 58 19.41 10.33 -5.44
N VAL A 59 18.38 9.95 -6.21
CA VAL A 59 16.98 9.94 -5.78
C VAL A 59 16.58 8.50 -5.44
N THR A 60 16.01 8.30 -4.26
CA THR A 60 15.50 7.00 -3.79
C THR A 60 14.04 7.11 -3.38
N ALA A 61 13.28 6.04 -3.49
CA ALA A 61 11.89 5.99 -3.04
C ALA A 61 11.64 4.73 -2.20
N TYR A 62 11.10 4.92 -0.99
CA TYR A 62 10.79 3.82 -0.10
C TYR A 62 9.33 3.88 0.36
N ASP A 63 8.63 2.76 0.21
CA ASP A 63 7.32 2.53 0.77
C ASP A 63 7.39 1.50 1.92
N LYS A 64 6.61 1.71 2.97
CA LYS A 64 6.66 0.83 4.14
C LYS A 64 6.15 -0.59 3.85
N LYS A 65 5.23 -0.75 2.91
CA LYS A 65 4.66 -2.05 2.52
C LYS A 65 5.33 -2.63 1.28
N ASP A 66 5.58 -1.79 0.28
CA ASP A 66 6.14 -2.25 -1.00
C ASP A 66 7.68 -2.31 -0.99
N GLY A 67 8.31 -1.72 0.03
CA GLY A 67 9.76 -1.72 0.21
C GLY A 67 10.43 -0.66 -0.65
N ASP A 68 11.59 -1.00 -1.21
CA ASP A 68 12.31 -0.11 -2.14
C ASP A 68 11.58 -0.07 -3.49
N VAL A 69 11.04 1.10 -3.82
CA VAL A 69 10.31 1.36 -5.07
C VAL A 69 11.04 2.38 -5.94
N THR A 70 12.34 2.59 -5.71
CA THR A 70 13.19 3.55 -6.45
C THR A 70 13.11 3.35 -7.97
N SER A 71 12.99 2.10 -8.44
CA SER A 71 12.86 1.78 -9.87
C SER A 71 11.56 2.24 -10.53
N SER A 72 10.56 2.66 -9.75
CA SER A 72 9.28 3.18 -10.25
C SER A 72 9.24 4.71 -10.39
N LEU A 73 10.32 5.39 -10.03
CA LEU A 73 10.46 6.83 -10.20
C LEU A 73 10.42 7.20 -11.70
N ALA A 74 9.70 8.26 -12.01
CA ALA A 74 9.59 8.83 -13.34
C ALA A 74 9.73 10.36 -13.26
N VAL A 75 10.24 10.96 -14.34
CA VAL A 75 10.38 12.41 -14.46
C VAL A 75 9.18 12.94 -15.25
N GLU A 76 8.46 13.93 -14.71
CA GLU A 76 7.34 14.57 -15.42
C GLU A 76 7.87 15.57 -16.47
N HIS A 77 7.19 15.64 -17.62
CA HIS A 77 7.55 16.47 -18.78
C HIS A 77 7.09 17.93 -18.67
#